data_AF-A0A7X7YE81-F1
#
_entry.id   AF-A0A7X7YE81-F1
#
_cell.length_a   1.000
_cell.length_b   1.000
_cell.length_c   1.000
_cell.angle_alpha   90.00
_cell.angle_beta   90.00
_cell.angle_gamma   90.00
#
_symmetry.space_group_name_H-M   'P 1'
#
loop_
_entity.id
_entity.type
_entity.pdbx_description
1 polymer ?
#
loop_
_entity_poly.entity_id
_entity_poly.type
_entity_poly.pdbx_seq_one_letter_code
_entity_poly.pdbx_strand_id
1 'polypeptide(L)'
;MASRELELSVAKKAEIYLLLSPERRALEVRARGITLDCVSLGGIELLSQQRMIGRSLPSAPSVPARWVVKEGPGDADREVIAPEVLRPMPKEGEEEEEPVPNPAPAGAGPTPTPTPIPEPPVSYRVTLENGWDIWITDRLPQQGFLHLIGAAIQDGWRRWRGQGTDLAPAVTLVMTAEDARRLHHLFRTGTTIIVTAGEH
;
A
#
# COMPACT_ATOMS: atom_id res chain seq x y z
N MET A 1 2.81 -23.12 -15.25
CA MET A 1 4.10 -22.74 -15.87
C MET A 1 4.26 -21.23 -16.07
N ALA A 2 3.28 -20.52 -16.64
CA ALA A 2 3.35 -19.07 -16.88
C ALA A 2 3.66 -18.21 -15.63
N SER A 3 3.15 -18.56 -14.45
CA SER A 3 3.45 -17.84 -13.20
C SER A 3 4.95 -17.84 -12.85
N ARG A 4 5.64 -18.97 -13.07
CA ARG A 4 7.09 -19.10 -12.80
C ARG A 4 7.93 -18.31 -13.78
N GLU A 5 7.55 -18.25 -15.04
CA GLU A 5 8.26 -17.46 -16.05
C GLU A 5 8.16 -15.96 -15.76
N LEU A 6 6.96 -15.50 -15.36
CA LEU A 6 6.75 -14.14 -14.88
C LEU A 6 7.60 -13.84 -13.66
N GLU A 7 7.61 -14.73 -12.67
CA GLU A 7 8.47 -14.58 -11.50
C GLU A 7 9.95 -14.51 -11.87
N LEU A 8 10.44 -15.41 -12.72
CA LEU A 8 11.83 -15.40 -13.19
C LEU A 8 12.19 -14.10 -13.91
N SER A 9 11.24 -13.48 -14.63
CA SER A 9 11.48 -12.21 -15.30
C SER A 9 11.67 -11.04 -14.32
N VAL A 10 10.96 -11.06 -13.20
CA VAL A 10 11.02 -10.02 -12.16
C VAL A 10 12.18 -10.28 -11.20
N ALA A 11 12.38 -11.52 -10.76
CA ALA A 11 13.45 -11.93 -9.84
C ALA A 11 14.86 -11.69 -10.40
N LYS A 12 15.02 -11.62 -11.73
CA LYS A 12 16.28 -11.21 -12.36
C LYS A 12 16.65 -9.75 -12.07
N LYS A 13 15.67 -8.91 -11.72
CA LYS A 13 15.91 -7.53 -11.28
C LYS A 13 16.12 -7.53 -9.76
N ALA A 14 17.07 -6.73 -9.29
CA ALA A 14 17.42 -6.65 -7.87
C ALA A 14 16.39 -5.84 -7.03
N GLU A 15 15.11 -5.96 -7.35
CA GLU A 15 14.03 -5.17 -6.78
C GLU A 15 13.10 -6.04 -5.91
N ILE A 16 12.49 -5.42 -4.90
CA ILE A 16 11.46 -6.05 -4.07
C ILE A 16 10.18 -6.15 -4.90
N TYR A 17 9.53 -7.31 -4.87
CA TYR A 17 8.23 -7.55 -5.52
C TYR A 17 7.30 -8.32 -4.59
N LEU A 18 6.00 -8.20 -4.85
CA LEU A 18 4.97 -8.89 -4.09
C LEU A 18 4.42 -10.06 -4.92
N LEU A 19 4.18 -11.20 -4.29
CA LEU A 19 3.58 -12.37 -4.91
C LEU A 19 2.24 -12.65 -4.23
N LEU A 20 1.14 -12.33 -4.91
CA LEU A 20 -0.21 -12.65 -4.49
C LEU A 20 -0.57 -14.07 -4.93
N SER A 21 -0.89 -14.91 -3.96
CA SER A 21 -1.33 -16.29 -4.16
C SER A 21 -2.79 -16.44 -3.72
N PRO A 22 -3.76 -16.35 -4.64
CA PRO A 22 -5.17 -16.45 -4.30
C PRO A 22 -5.55 -17.78 -3.64
N GLU A 23 -4.96 -18.89 -4.09
CA GLU A 23 -5.23 -20.22 -3.53
C GLU A 23 -4.72 -20.38 -2.10
N ARG A 24 -3.50 -19.90 -1.85
CA ARG A 24 -2.88 -19.95 -0.52
C ARG A 24 -3.41 -18.86 0.40
N ARG A 25 -4.20 -17.92 -0.14
CA ARG A 25 -4.63 -16.69 0.54
C ARG A 25 -3.44 -16.01 1.22
N ALA A 26 -2.37 -15.83 0.47
CA ALA A 26 -1.13 -15.28 0.99
C ALA A 26 -0.58 -14.21 0.05
N LEU A 27 0.03 -13.18 0.65
CA LEU A 27 0.82 -12.19 -0.03
C LEU A 27 2.27 -12.31 0.46
N GLU A 28 3.15 -12.75 -0.42
CA GLU A 28 4.57 -12.92 -0.09
C GLU A 28 5.37 -11.70 -0.57
N VAL A 29 6.24 -11.18 0.30
CA VAL A 29 7.24 -10.18 -0.08
C VAL A 29 8.48 -10.93 -0.52
N ARG A 30 8.91 -10.75 -1.76
CA ARG A 30 10.06 -11.43 -2.33
C ARG A 30 11.11 -10.45 -2.85
N ALA A 31 12.36 -10.87 -2.81
CA ALA A 31 13.45 -10.19 -3.51
C ALA A 31 14.36 -11.26 -4.14
N ARG A 32 14.67 -11.12 -5.43
CA ARG A 32 15.54 -12.06 -6.17
C ARG A 32 15.12 -13.54 -6.04
N GLY A 33 13.81 -13.82 -5.95
CA GLY A 33 13.29 -15.18 -5.80
C GLY A 33 13.25 -15.73 -4.37
N ILE A 34 13.72 -14.96 -3.38
CA ILE A 34 13.72 -15.35 -1.96
C ILE A 34 12.51 -14.69 -1.27
N THR A 35 11.74 -15.47 -0.52
CA THR A 35 10.68 -14.95 0.37
C THR A 35 11.29 -14.29 1.60
N LEU A 36 11.03 -12.99 1.75
CA LEU A 36 11.46 -12.17 2.88
C LEU A 36 10.38 -12.12 3.97
N ASP A 37 9.11 -12.04 3.56
CA ASP A 37 7.96 -11.99 4.45
C ASP A 37 6.75 -12.69 3.80
N CYS A 38 5.81 -13.18 4.60
CA CYS A 38 4.58 -13.82 4.16
C CYS A 38 3.41 -13.36 5.01
N VAL A 39 2.48 -12.63 4.40
CA VAL A 39 1.26 -12.13 5.03
C VAL A 39 0.08 -13.05 4.68
N SER A 40 -0.61 -13.53 5.71
CA SER A 40 -1.84 -14.31 5.53
C SER A 40 -3.03 -13.37 5.29
N LEU A 41 -3.84 -13.70 4.29
CA LEU A 41 -5.01 -12.93 3.91
C LEU A 41 -6.27 -13.57 4.51
N GLY A 42 -7.04 -12.78 5.25
CA GLY A 42 -8.37 -13.16 5.73
C GLY A 42 -9.38 -13.34 4.60
N GLY A 43 -9.16 -12.68 3.45
CA GLY A 43 -10.01 -12.80 2.26
C GLY A 43 -9.47 -12.00 1.07
N ILE A 44 -9.89 -12.40 -0.12
CA ILE A 44 -9.61 -11.71 -1.39
C ILE A 44 -10.95 -11.57 -2.10
N GLU A 45 -11.42 -10.34 -2.26
CA GLU A 45 -12.71 -10.06 -2.89
C GLU A 45 -12.52 -9.18 -4.13
N LEU A 46 -13.27 -9.48 -5.19
CA LEU A 46 -13.28 -8.67 -6.39
C LEU A 46 -14.48 -7.72 -6.36
N LEU A 47 -14.22 -6.43 -6.22
CA LEU A 47 -15.22 -5.37 -6.33
C LEU A 47 -15.23 -4.82 -7.75
N SER A 48 -16.30 -5.08 -8.50
CA SER A 48 -16.58 -4.39 -9.76
C SER A 48 -17.91 -3.66 -9.63
N GLN A 49 -17.89 -2.32 -9.57
CA GLN A 49 -19.11 -1.54 -9.60
C GLN A 49 -19.58 -1.37 -11.04
N GLN A 50 -20.72 -1.97 -11.38
CA GLN A 50 -21.27 -1.92 -12.72
C GLN A 50 -21.82 -0.52 -13.06
N ARG A 51 -21.51 -0.06 -14.28
CA ARG A 51 -22.34 0.92 -14.96
C ARG A 51 -23.59 0.20 -15.47
N MET A 52 -24.76 0.54 -14.96
CA MET A 52 -26.03 -0.05 -15.43
C MET A 52 -26.34 0.28 -16.90
N ILE A 53 -25.62 1.23 -17.51
CA ILE A 53 -25.76 1.59 -18.92
C ILE A 53 -24.35 1.72 -19.53
N GLY A 54 -24.04 0.82 -20.45
CA GLY A 54 -22.89 0.94 -21.35
C GLY A 54 -21.56 0.43 -20.78
N ARG A 55 -20.94 -0.42 -21.62
CA ARG A 55 -19.63 -1.09 -21.51
C ARG A 55 -19.62 -2.42 -20.76
N SER A 56 -18.99 -3.39 -21.43
CA SER A 56 -18.82 -4.78 -21.02
C SER A 56 -18.25 -4.88 -19.61
N LEU A 57 -18.48 -6.01 -18.94
CA LEU A 57 -17.81 -6.34 -17.68
C LEU A 57 -16.32 -5.96 -17.78
N PRO A 58 -15.72 -5.32 -16.75
CA PRO A 58 -14.28 -5.39 -16.61
C PRO A 58 -13.96 -6.89 -16.53
N SER A 59 -13.29 -7.40 -17.56
CA SER A 59 -12.90 -8.80 -17.59
C SER A 59 -12.12 -9.07 -16.31
N ALA A 60 -12.46 -10.15 -15.61
CA ALA A 60 -11.67 -10.59 -14.45
C ALA A 60 -10.19 -10.56 -14.85
N PRO A 61 -9.30 -10.13 -13.95
CA PRO A 61 -7.92 -9.90 -14.33
C PRO A 61 -7.35 -11.25 -14.76
N SER A 62 -6.70 -11.31 -15.92
CA SER A 62 -6.14 -12.55 -16.44
C SER A 62 -5.10 -13.07 -15.45
N VAL A 63 -5.30 -14.28 -14.91
CA VAL A 63 -4.35 -14.91 -13.99
C VAL A 63 -3.61 -16.02 -14.75
N PRO A 64 -2.26 -16.10 -14.71
CA PRO A 64 -1.35 -15.26 -13.94
C PRO A 64 -1.15 -13.87 -14.56
N ALA A 65 -0.94 -12.88 -13.70
CA ALA A 65 -0.76 -11.48 -14.11
C ALA A 65 0.44 -10.84 -13.44
N ARG A 66 0.98 -9.83 -14.12
CA ARG A 66 1.90 -8.86 -13.54
C ARG A 66 1.19 -7.51 -13.45
N TRP A 67 1.07 -6.98 -12.25
CA TRP A 67 0.56 -5.64 -11.98
C TRP A 67 1.71 -4.75 -11.51
N VAL A 68 1.63 -3.47 -11.85
CA VAL A 68 2.61 -2.46 -11.45
C VAL A 68 1.84 -1.38 -10.71
N VAL A 69 2.33 -1.02 -9.52
CA VAL A 69 1.78 0.07 -8.72
C VAL A 69 2.07 1.38 -9.42
N LYS A 70 1.02 2.13 -9.75
CA LYS A 70 1.10 3.47 -10.32
C LYS A 70 1.21 4.54 -9.24
N GLU A 71 0.50 4.34 -8.15
CA GLU A 71 0.48 5.25 -6.99
C GLU A 71 0.15 4.42 -5.75
N GLY A 72 1.00 4.54 -4.73
CA GLY A 72 0.82 3.81 -3.48
C GLY A 72 1.08 4.69 -2.26
N PRO A 73 0.59 4.27 -1.08
CA PRO A 73 0.68 5.11 0.10
C PRO A 73 2.13 5.27 0.60
N GLY A 74 3.04 4.36 0.24
CA GLY A 74 4.46 4.47 0.56
C GLY A 74 5.20 5.57 -0.19
N ASP A 75 4.58 6.22 -1.18
CA ASP A 75 5.17 7.33 -1.93
C ASP A 75 5.21 8.63 -1.12
N ALA A 76 4.27 8.82 -0.17
CA ALA A 76 4.15 10.03 0.65
C ALA A 76 5.10 10.05 1.88
N ASP A 77 5.61 8.89 2.31
CA ASP A 77 6.34 8.76 3.58
C ASP A 77 7.82 9.21 3.53
N ARG A 78 8.26 9.82 2.43
CA ARG A 78 9.60 10.41 2.27
C ARG A 78 9.57 11.90 1.95
N GLU A 79 8.80 12.67 2.70
CA GLU A 79 9.13 14.08 2.86
C GLU A 79 10.46 14.18 3.64
N VAL A 80 11.57 14.26 2.90
CA VAL A 80 12.86 14.68 3.48
C VAL A 80 12.72 16.17 3.80
N ILE A 81 12.26 16.48 5.01
CA ILE A 81 12.38 17.84 5.54
C ILE A 81 13.86 18.03 5.84
N ALA A 82 14.59 18.59 4.88
CA ALA A 82 15.95 19.06 5.14
C ALA A 82 15.85 20.07 6.30
N PRO A 83 16.63 19.92 7.39
CA PRO A 83 16.63 20.92 8.45
C PRO A 83 17.01 22.27 7.84
N GLU A 84 16.21 23.32 8.12
CA GLU A 84 16.45 24.69 7.60
C GLU A 84 17.84 25.23 7.97
N VAL A 85 18.46 24.67 9.01
CA VAL A 85 19.79 25.02 9.48
C VAL A 85 20.69 23.79 9.46
N LEU A 86 21.61 23.75 8.50
CA LEU A 86 22.70 22.79 8.48
C LEU A 86 23.67 23.13 9.64
N ARG A 87 23.84 22.20 10.59
CA ARG A 87 24.92 22.35 11.58
C ARG A 87 26.25 22.11 10.89
N PRO A 88 27.22 23.04 10.98
CA PRO A 88 28.55 22.80 10.44
C PRO A 88 29.18 21.60 11.14
N MET A 89 29.81 20.73 10.35
CA MET A 89 30.56 19.58 10.85
C MET A 89 31.68 20.11 11.78
N PRO A 90 31.82 19.60 13.02
CA PRO A 90 32.97 19.95 13.84
C PRO A 90 34.23 19.54 13.08
N LYS A 91 35.21 20.44 13.03
CA LYS A 91 36.49 20.17 12.37
C LYS A 91 37.18 19.05 13.16
N GLU A 92 37.77 18.08 12.45
CA GLU A 92 38.57 17.02 13.06
C GLU A 92 39.64 17.64 13.97
N GLY A 93 39.53 17.40 15.28
CA GLY A 93 40.54 17.82 16.26
C GLY A 93 40.03 18.34 17.62
N GLU A 94 38.73 18.50 17.84
CA GLU A 94 38.20 18.85 19.18
C GLU A 94 37.80 17.58 19.93
N GLU A 95 38.70 17.12 20.80
CA GLU A 95 38.46 16.06 21.78
C GLU A 95 37.29 16.46 22.70
N GLU A 96 36.44 15.48 23.02
CA GLU A 96 35.35 15.60 23.98
C GLU A 96 35.92 15.89 25.38
N GLU A 97 36.03 17.17 25.75
CA GLU A 97 36.21 17.55 27.16
C GLU A 97 34.87 17.35 27.89
N GLU A 98 34.86 16.42 28.84
CA GLU A 98 33.77 16.24 29.81
C GLU A 98 33.41 17.58 30.47
N PRO A 99 32.13 18.00 30.48
CA PRO A 99 31.78 19.30 31.03
C PRO A 99 31.88 19.30 32.56
N VAL A 100 32.85 20.07 33.08
CA VAL A 100 32.88 20.56 34.46
C VAL A 100 31.56 21.31 34.75
N PRO A 101 30.87 21.08 35.88
CA PRO A 101 29.59 21.72 36.16
C PRO A 101 29.77 23.22 36.41
N ASN A 102 29.49 24.04 35.40
CA ASN A 102 29.41 25.50 35.52
C ASN A 102 27.93 25.91 35.66
N PRO A 103 27.58 26.90 36.51
CA PRO A 103 26.19 27.20 36.85
C PRO A 103 25.43 27.80 35.66
N ALA A 104 24.20 27.34 35.49
CA ALA A 104 23.33 27.57 34.34
C ALA A 104 23.11 29.06 33.99
N PRO A 105 23.16 29.44 32.70
CA PRO A 105 22.48 30.64 32.22
C PRO A 105 20.96 30.39 32.23
N ALA A 106 20.23 31.29 32.89
CA ALA A 106 18.78 31.33 32.86
C ALA A 106 18.28 31.59 31.42
N GLY A 107 17.81 30.54 30.76
CA GLY A 107 17.33 30.60 29.39
C GLY A 107 16.80 29.26 28.92
N ALA A 108 15.82 28.71 29.65
CA ALA A 108 15.10 27.51 29.21
C ALA A 108 14.25 27.86 27.98
N GLY A 109 14.85 27.72 26.79
CA GLY A 109 14.09 27.61 25.55
C GLY A 109 13.16 26.39 25.63
N PRO A 110 11.99 26.41 24.98
CA PRO A 110 11.04 25.31 25.07
C PRO A 110 11.69 24.02 24.57
N THR A 111 11.67 22.99 25.42
CA THR A 111 12.01 21.62 25.03
C THR A 111 11.22 21.27 23.77
N PRO A 112 11.84 20.80 22.67
CA PRO A 112 11.08 20.41 21.50
C PRO A 112 10.13 19.29 21.89
N THR A 113 8.82 19.56 21.86
CA THR A 113 7.80 18.54 22.02
C THR A 113 8.03 17.50 20.93
N PRO A 114 8.26 16.21 21.25
CA PRO A 114 8.36 15.18 20.24
C PRO A 114 7.03 15.16 19.48
N THR A 115 7.06 15.53 18.20
CA THR A 115 5.90 15.39 17.33
C THR A 115 5.55 13.91 17.27
N PRO A 116 4.33 13.50 17.66
CA PRO A 116 3.94 12.10 17.55
C PRO A 116 4.04 11.68 16.09
N ILE A 117 4.82 10.63 15.82
CA ILE A 117 4.94 10.04 14.49
C ILE A 117 3.57 9.44 14.15
N PRO A 118 2.88 9.90 13.09
CA PRO A 118 1.59 9.34 12.74
C PRO A 118 1.76 7.86 12.38
N GLU A 119 0.96 6.99 13.00
CA GLU A 119 0.94 5.57 12.66
C GLU A 119 0.38 5.40 11.23
N PRO A 120 0.94 4.49 10.41
CA PRO A 120 0.41 4.22 9.09
C PRO A 120 -1.05 3.77 9.15
N PRO A 121 -1.91 4.20 8.20
CA PRO A 121 -3.28 3.76 8.14
C PRO A 121 -3.37 2.24 7.94
N VAL A 122 -4.37 1.63 8.58
CA VAL A 122 -4.70 0.19 8.46
C VAL A 122 -5.57 -0.12 7.25
N SER A 123 -6.07 0.91 6.56
CA SER A 123 -6.85 0.77 5.34
C SER A 123 -6.45 1.84 4.35
N TYR A 124 -6.09 1.41 3.14
CA TYR A 124 -5.58 2.29 2.10
C TYR A 124 -5.83 1.69 0.72
N ARG A 125 -5.69 2.54 -0.30
CA ARG A 125 -5.88 2.20 -1.70
C ARG A 125 -4.56 2.31 -2.44
N VAL A 126 -4.32 1.34 -3.32
CA VAL A 126 -3.15 1.30 -4.21
C VAL A 126 -3.67 1.30 -5.64
N THR A 127 -3.29 2.31 -6.42
CA THR A 127 -3.69 2.43 -7.82
C THR A 127 -2.70 1.68 -8.69
N LEU A 128 -3.19 0.85 -9.62
CA LEU A 128 -2.37 0.07 -10.54
C LEU A 128 -2.33 0.72 -11.95
N GLU A 129 -1.25 0.45 -12.70
CA GLU A 129 -1.09 0.98 -14.07
C GLU A 129 -2.17 0.49 -15.05
N ASN A 130 -2.73 -0.70 -14.80
CA ASN A 130 -3.80 -1.29 -15.61
C ASN A 130 -5.19 -0.69 -15.33
N GLY A 131 -5.28 0.36 -14.51
CA GLY A 131 -6.53 1.03 -14.16
C GLY A 131 -7.37 0.32 -13.10
N TRP A 132 -6.79 -0.65 -12.41
CA TRP A 132 -7.40 -1.33 -11.27
C TRP A 132 -6.89 -0.74 -9.95
N ASP A 133 -7.70 -0.87 -8.90
CA ASP A 133 -7.31 -0.51 -7.55
C ASP A 133 -7.11 -1.77 -6.68
N ILE A 134 -6.19 -1.71 -5.72
CA ILE A 134 -6.12 -2.67 -4.61
C ILE A 134 -6.55 -1.94 -3.33
N TRP A 135 -7.53 -2.50 -2.63
CA TRP A 135 -7.94 -2.02 -1.31
C TRP A 135 -7.36 -2.94 -0.24
N ILE A 136 -6.52 -2.39 0.62
CA ILE A 136 -6.09 -3.07 1.84
C ILE A 136 -7.02 -2.68 2.97
N THR A 137 -7.52 -3.64 3.73
CA THR A 137 -8.43 -3.39 4.85
C THR A 137 -8.36 -4.51 5.89
N ASP A 138 -8.82 -4.23 7.11
CA ASP A 138 -8.94 -5.18 8.21
C ASP A 138 -10.30 -5.90 8.24
N ARG A 139 -11.26 -5.47 7.40
CA ARG A 139 -12.61 -6.02 7.35
C ARG A 139 -13.08 -6.22 5.92
N LEU A 140 -13.74 -7.35 5.65
CA LEU A 140 -14.43 -7.52 4.39
C LEU A 140 -15.52 -6.44 4.25
N PRO A 141 -15.66 -5.80 3.08
CA PRO A 141 -16.82 -4.95 2.82
C PRO A 141 -18.07 -5.80 3.05
N GLN A 142 -19.04 -5.28 3.81
CA GLN A 142 -20.26 -6.02 4.14
C GLN A 142 -21.08 -6.25 2.86
N GLN A 143 -20.88 -7.40 2.20
CA GLN A 143 -21.61 -7.80 1.00
C GLN A 143 -22.98 -8.41 1.36
N GLY A 144 -23.78 -7.71 2.18
CA GLY A 144 -25.18 -8.07 2.35
C GLY A 144 -25.93 -7.76 1.05
N PHE A 145 -26.66 -8.74 0.49
CA PHE A 145 -27.46 -8.57 -0.74
C PHE A 145 -28.39 -7.34 -0.69
N LEU A 146 -28.98 -7.07 0.49
CA LEU A 146 -29.83 -5.89 0.72
C LEU A 146 -29.05 -4.58 0.71
N HIS A 147 -27.78 -4.59 1.12
CA HIS A 147 -26.93 -3.40 1.12
C HIS A 147 -26.37 -3.09 -0.27
N LEU A 148 -26.10 -4.12 -1.08
CA LEU A 148 -25.74 -3.96 -2.50
C LEU A 148 -26.87 -3.32 -3.31
N ILE A 149 -28.12 -3.72 -3.07
CA ILE A 149 -29.29 -3.10 -3.70
C ILE A 149 -29.45 -1.65 -3.22
N GLY A 150 -29.32 -1.39 -1.90
CA GLY A 150 -29.39 -0.05 -1.34
C GLY A 150 -28.31 0.89 -1.89
N ALA A 151 -27.06 0.42 -1.96
CA ALA A 151 -25.93 1.15 -2.52
C ALA A 151 -26.12 1.41 -4.02
N ALA A 152 -26.56 0.41 -4.79
CA ALA A 152 -26.85 0.56 -6.23
C ALA A 152 -27.98 1.57 -6.50
N ILE A 153 -29.03 1.59 -5.66
CA ILE A 153 -30.11 2.59 -5.75
C ILE A 153 -29.57 3.98 -5.39
N GLN A 154 -28.85 4.11 -4.29
CA GLN A 154 -28.30 5.40 -3.85
C GLN A 154 -27.29 5.97 -4.87
N ASP A 155 -26.48 5.13 -5.49
CA ASP A 155 -25.55 5.50 -6.56
C ASP A 155 -26.30 5.86 -7.84
N GLY A 156 -27.38 5.16 -8.19
CA GLY A 156 -28.29 5.55 -9.26
C GLY A 156 -28.87 6.95 -9.04
N TRP A 157 -29.29 7.25 -7.80
CA TRP A 157 -29.81 8.55 -7.40
C TRP A 157 -28.76 9.66 -7.33
N ARG A 158 -27.50 9.33 -6.99
CA ARG A 158 -26.38 10.28 -7.02
C ARG A 158 -25.93 10.55 -8.47
N ARG A 159 -25.91 9.53 -9.32
CA ARG A 159 -25.62 9.67 -10.76
C ARG A 159 -26.67 10.52 -11.47
N TRP A 160 -27.96 10.33 -11.16
CA TRP A 160 -29.02 11.19 -11.69
C TRP A 160 -28.84 12.67 -11.26
N ARG A 161 -28.23 12.91 -10.10
CA ARG A 161 -27.84 14.24 -9.62
C ARG A 161 -26.47 14.72 -10.12
N GLY A 162 -25.83 14.01 -11.04
CA GLY A 162 -24.51 14.36 -11.60
C GLY A 162 -23.33 14.15 -10.65
N GLN A 163 -23.53 13.46 -9.51
CA GLN A 163 -22.55 13.23 -8.45
C GLN A 163 -21.97 11.81 -8.44
N GLY A 164 -22.10 11.07 -9.53
CA GLY A 164 -21.58 9.70 -9.61
C GLY A 164 -20.06 9.67 -9.77
N THR A 165 -19.34 9.23 -8.75
CA THR A 165 -17.91 8.90 -8.87
C THR A 165 -17.77 7.60 -9.64
N ASP A 166 -17.03 7.62 -10.75
CA ASP A 166 -16.64 6.40 -11.48
C ASP A 166 -15.55 5.71 -10.64
N LEU A 167 -15.93 4.71 -9.84
CA LEU A 167 -14.99 3.93 -9.06
C LEU A 167 -14.35 2.86 -9.96
N ALA A 168 -13.01 2.81 -9.98
CA ALA A 168 -12.26 1.81 -10.72
C ALA A 168 -12.57 0.39 -10.19
N PRO A 169 -12.48 -0.65 -11.04
CA PRO A 169 -12.55 -2.04 -10.57
C PRO A 169 -11.43 -2.29 -9.56
N ALA A 170 -11.74 -3.00 -8.48
CA ALA A 170 -10.81 -3.12 -7.39
C ALA A 170 -10.76 -4.51 -6.76
N VAL A 171 -9.58 -4.90 -6.28
CA VAL A 171 -9.35 -6.12 -5.51
C VAL A 171 -9.19 -5.74 -4.05
N THR A 172 -10.04 -6.26 -3.17
CA THR A 172 -9.91 -6.08 -1.73
C THR A 172 -9.09 -7.22 -1.14
N LEU A 173 -8.00 -6.88 -0.45
CA LEU A 173 -7.19 -7.79 0.34
C LEU A 173 -7.46 -7.51 1.81
N VAL A 174 -7.98 -8.53 2.51
CA VAL A 174 -8.24 -8.44 3.94
C VAL A 174 -7.09 -9.06 4.71
N MET A 175 -6.51 -8.32 5.64
CA MET A 175 -5.38 -8.76 6.45
C MET A 175 -5.43 -8.11 7.83
N THR A 176 -4.54 -8.49 8.75
CA THR A 176 -4.53 -7.85 10.07
C THR A 176 -4.06 -6.39 9.97
N ALA A 177 -4.44 -5.56 10.95
CA ALA A 177 -3.98 -4.17 11.04
C ALA A 177 -2.44 -4.08 11.10
N GLU A 178 -1.79 -5.03 11.77
CA GLU A 178 -0.33 -5.10 11.84
C GLU A 178 0.26 -5.36 10.46
N ASP A 179 -0.22 -6.39 9.75
CA ASP A 179 0.25 -6.71 8.41
C ASP A 179 0.03 -5.56 7.43
N ALA A 180 -1.14 -4.90 7.49
CA ALA A 180 -1.47 -3.76 6.64
C ALA A 180 -0.46 -2.61 6.82
N ARG A 181 -0.08 -2.32 8.08
CA ARG A 181 0.93 -1.31 8.40
C ARG A 181 2.33 -1.72 7.94
N ARG A 182 2.73 -2.98 8.14
CA ARG A 182 4.03 -3.48 7.69
C ARG A 182 4.18 -3.35 6.16
N LEU A 183 3.11 -3.63 5.42
CA LEU A 183 3.11 -3.57 3.96
C LEU A 183 2.93 -2.16 3.39
N HIS A 184 2.47 -1.20 4.20
CA HIS A 184 2.15 0.18 3.76
C HIS A 184 3.26 0.79 2.91
N HIS A 185 4.49 0.75 3.43
CA HIS A 185 5.64 1.36 2.78
C HIS A 185 6.18 0.57 1.57
N LEU A 186 5.73 -0.68 1.37
CA LEU A 186 6.13 -1.51 0.23
C LEU A 186 5.33 -1.18 -1.03
N PHE A 187 4.10 -0.68 -0.88
CA PHE A 187 3.30 -0.23 -2.01
C PHE A 187 3.76 1.16 -2.45
N ARG A 188 4.78 1.17 -3.32
CA ARG A 188 5.32 2.39 -3.95
C ARG A 188 5.12 2.34 -5.45
N THR A 189 5.12 3.52 -6.07
CA THR A 189 5.16 3.65 -7.52
C THR A 189 6.28 2.77 -8.11
N GLY A 190 5.95 1.98 -9.13
CA GLY A 190 6.84 1.02 -9.78
C GLY A 190 6.93 -0.37 -9.13
N THR A 191 6.38 -0.56 -7.92
CA THR A 191 6.38 -1.86 -7.25
C THR A 191 5.63 -2.88 -8.09
N THR A 192 6.27 -4.03 -8.35
CA THR A 192 5.66 -5.11 -9.12
C THR A 192 4.94 -6.09 -8.20
N ILE A 193 3.69 -6.41 -8.54
CA ILE A 193 2.86 -7.42 -7.90
C ILE A 193 2.61 -8.52 -8.92
N ILE A 194 2.96 -9.75 -8.57
CA ILE A 194 2.74 -10.94 -9.40
C ILE A 194 1.55 -11.69 -8.81
N VAL A 195 0.54 -11.94 -9.63
CA VAL A 195 -0.63 -12.74 -9.25
C VAL A 195 -0.48 -14.11 -9.87
N THR A 196 -0.43 -15.13 -9.04
CA THR A 196 -0.25 -16.52 -9.49
C THR A 196 -1.58 -17.12 -9.92
N ALA A 197 -1.56 -17.87 -11.03
CA ALA A 197 -2.62 -18.82 -11.30
C ALA A 197 -2.45 -20.01 -10.38
N GLY A 198 -3.57 -20.48 -9.85
CA GLY A 198 -3.61 -21.66 -9.04
C GLY A 198 -2.87 -22.83 -9.66
N GLU A 199 -2.12 -23.58 -8.84
CA GLU A 199 -1.47 -24.80 -9.30
C GLU A 199 -2.52 -25.92 -9.24
N HIS A 200 -3.22 -26.14 -10.36
CA HIS A 200 -3.92 -27.41 -10.61
C HIS A 200 -2.91 -28.53 -10.91
#